data_AF-A0A3D5KHF3-F1
#
_entry.id   AF-A0A3D5KHF3-F1
#
_cell.length_a   1.000
_cell.length_b   1.000
_cell.length_c   1.000
_cell.angle_alpha   90.00
_cell.angle_beta   90.00
_cell.angle_gamma   90.00
#
_symmetry.space_group_name_H-M   'P 1'
#
loop_
_entity.id
_entity.type
_entity.pdbx_description
1 polymer ?
#
loop_
_entity_poly.entity_id
_entity_poly.type
_entity_poly.pdbx_seq_one_letter_code
_entity_poly.pdbx_strand_id
1 'polypeptide(L)'
;NIKEDDFDVEEELKKPALSKLGDLWLLGRHRLLCGDSTKIESYETLMDGKLANLTVTDPPYNVNYEGTAGKIKNDNMANDAFYNFLLSSFQGMEAVMAKDASIYVFHADTEGLNFRKAFSDAGFYLSGTCIWKKQSLVLGRSPYQWQHEPVLFGWKNKGKHNWYSDRKQTTIWEFEKPKKNKDHPTMKPVALVAYPILNSSLTNSIVLDPFGGSGSTLIACEQTDRICNTIELDEKYTDVIVKRYIEQVGSSDDVYLLRNGKKLAYTDISKD
;
A
#
# COMPACT_ATOMS: atom_id res chain seq x y z
N ASN A 1 -10.39 -7.32 -16.44
CA ASN A 1 -9.11 -6.94 -17.07
C ASN A 1 -8.52 -5.78 -16.30
N ILE A 2 -7.43 -6.02 -15.57
CA ILE A 2 -6.68 -4.96 -14.88
C ILE A 2 -5.85 -4.19 -15.91
N LYS A 3 -5.82 -2.87 -15.81
CA LYS A 3 -5.07 -1.98 -16.69
C LYS A 3 -4.09 -1.17 -15.85
N GLU A 4 -2.87 -1.05 -16.36
CA GLU A 4 -1.94 -0.03 -15.84
C GLU A 4 -2.39 1.34 -16.35
N ASP A 5 -2.28 2.37 -15.51
CA ASP A 5 -2.45 3.78 -15.87
C ASP A 5 -1.11 4.42 -16.28
N ASP A 6 -1.18 5.64 -16.82
CA ASP A 6 -0.05 6.47 -17.23
C ASP A 6 0.09 7.76 -16.41
N PHE A 7 -0.38 7.74 -15.16
CA PHE A 7 -0.32 8.90 -14.27
C PHE A 7 1.14 9.34 -14.00
N ASP A 8 1.43 10.62 -14.22
CA ASP A 8 2.76 11.18 -14.02
C ASP A 8 3.00 11.57 -12.55
N VAL A 9 3.45 10.57 -11.78
CA VAL A 9 3.77 10.73 -10.35
C VAL A 9 4.86 11.79 -10.12
N GLU A 10 5.89 11.87 -10.95
CA GLU A 10 7.02 12.77 -10.74
C GLU A 10 6.63 14.23 -10.96
N GLU A 11 5.87 14.49 -12.03
CA GLU A 11 5.36 15.82 -12.31
C GLU A 11 4.44 16.31 -11.20
N GLU A 12 3.64 15.40 -10.62
CA GLU A 12 2.81 15.74 -9.48
C GLU A 12 3.63 16.04 -8.22
N LEU A 13 4.68 15.26 -7.93
CA LEU A 13 5.56 15.48 -6.78
C LEU A 13 6.35 16.81 -6.85
N LYS A 14 6.49 17.44 -8.02
CA LYS A 14 7.09 18.78 -8.15
C LYS A 14 6.19 19.89 -7.59
N LYS A 15 4.88 19.66 -7.49
CA LYS A 15 3.90 20.64 -7.01
C LYS A 15 3.97 20.77 -5.47
N PRO A 16 3.54 21.91 -4.90
CA PRO A 16 3.39 22.04 -3.45
C PRO A 16 2.30 21.08 -2.95
N ALA A 17 2.45 20.59 -1.73
CA ALA A 17 1.45 19.75 -1.09
C ALA A 17 0.20 20.57 -0.73
N LEU A 18 -0.97 20.05 -1.11
CA LEU A 18 -2.30 20.51 -0.70
C LEU A 18 -2.76 19.77 0.55
N SER A 19 -2.49 18.46 0.62
CA SER A 19 -2.72 17.64 1.80
C SER A 19 -1.82 18.05 2.96
N LYS A 20 -2.28 17.76 4.17
CA LYS A 20 -1.58 17.99 5.43
C LYS A 20 -1.73 16.77 6.33
N LEU A 21 -0.75 16.52 7.18
CA LEU A 21 -0.85 15.47 8.19
C LEU A 21 -2.15 15.62 9.01
N GLY A 22 -2.89 14.51 9.15
CA GLY A 22 -4.20 14.44 9.81
C GLY A 22 -5.40 14.60 8.86
N ASP A 23 -5.17 14.94 7.59
CA ASP A 23 -6.23 14.99 6.59
C ASP A 23 -6.78 13.62 6.24
N LEU A 24 -8.10 13.51 6.15
CA LEU A 24 -8.79 12.33 5.66
C LEU A 24 -9.53 12.65 4.36
N TRP A 25 -9.09 12.03 3.28
CA TRP A 25 -9.74 12.08 1.98
C TRP A 25 -10.78 10.98 1.82
N LEU A 26 -11.97 11.36 1.34
CA LEU A 26 -13.00 10.46 0.84
C LEU A 26 -12.90 10.47 -0.69
N LEU A 27 -12.57 9.34 -1.29
CA LEU A 27 -12.35 9.18 -2.72
C LEU A 27 -13.41 8.21 -3.26
N GLY A 28 -14.62 8.72 -3.53
CA GLY A 28 -15.80 7.88 -3.76
C GLY A 28 -16.07 6.96 -2.56
N ARG A 29 -15.91 5.65 -2.75
CA ARG A 29 -16.06 4.64 -1.68
C ARG A 29 -14.78 4.41 -0.86
N HIS A 30 -13.65 4.93 -1.31
CA HIS A 30 -12.34 4.75 -0.69
C HIS A 30 -12.06 5.81 0.38
N ARG A 31 -11.11 5.49 1.26
CA ARG A 31 -10.61 6.42 2.28
C ARG A 31 -9.09 6.46 2.25
N LEU A 32 -8.53 7.67 2.32
CA LEU A 32 -7.08 7.90 2.37
C LEU A 32 -6.78 8.86 3.53
N LEU A 33 -5.97 8.42 4.49
CA LEU A 33 -5.50 9.26 5.58
C LEU A 33 -4.06 9.71 5.30
N CYS A 34 -3.81 11.02 5.36
CA CYS A 34 -2.46 11.54 5.49
C CYS A 34 -2.00 11.35 6.95
N GLY A 35 -1.24 10.29 7.24
CA GLY A 35 -1.06 9.82 8.62
C GLY A 35 0.14 8.92 8.86
N ASP A 36 0.40 8.62 10.13
CA ASP A 36 1.49 7.76 10.57
C ASP A 36 0.96 6.35 10.90
N SER A 37 1.40 5.37 10.11
CA SER A 37 0.99 3.97 10.23
C SER A 37 1.55 3.23 11.43
N THR A 38 2.41 3.88 12.23
CA THR A 38 2.84 3.36 13.54
C THR A 38 1.87 3.73 14.68
N LYS A 39 0.85 4.55 14.39
CA LYS A 39 -0.13 5.05 15.37
C LYS A 39 -1.46 4.35 15.19
N ILE A 40 -2.01 3.80 16.27
CA ILE A 40 -3.30 3.11 16.23
C ILE A 40 -4.45 4.06 15.88
N GLU A 41 -4.34 5.32 16.30
CA GLU A 41 -5.30 6.39 16.05
C GLU A 41 -5.48 6.68 14.54
N SER A 42 -4.42 6.46 13.75
CA SER A 42 -4.49 6.53 12.29
C SER A 42 -5.42 5.47 11.71
N TYR A 43 -5.32 4.23 12.20
CA TYR A 43 -6.21 3.14 11.78
C TYR A 43 -7.65 3.38 12.26
N GLU A 44 -7.86 3.83 13.49
CA GLU A 44 -9.19 4.13 14.02
C GLU A 44 -9.91 5.20 13.17
N THR A 45 -9.20 6.29 12.85
CA THR A 45 -9.72 7.37 12.01
C THR A 45 -10.01 6.90 10.59
N LEU A 46 -9.09 6.14 10.00
CA LEU A 46 -9.23 5.62 8.64
C LEU A 46 -10.38 4.63 8.53
N MET A 47 -10.49 3.70 9.48
CA MET A 47 -11.39 2.55 9.41
C MET A 47 -12.79 2.84 9.91
N ASP A 48 -12.99 3.85 10.77
CA ASP A 48 -14.31 4.34 11.18
C ASP A 48 -15.21 3.21 11.72
N GLY A 49 -14.62 2.38 12.60
CA GLY A 49 -15.26 1.21 13.20
C GLY A 49 -15.46 0.00 12.27
N LYS A 50 -15.10 0.09 10.99
CA LYS A 50 -15.11 -1.04 10.06
C LYS A 50 -13.85 -1.90 10.20
N LEU A 51 -13.92 -3.13 9.73
CA LEU A 51 -12.79 -4.06 9.72
C LEU A 51 -12.34 -4.36 8.29
N ALA A 52 -11.03 -4.48 8.08
CA ALA A 52 -10.44 -4.87 6.81
C ALA A 52 -10.64 -6.37 6.56
N ASN A 53 -11.10 -6.74 5.38
CA ASN A 53 -11.22 -8.13 4.95
C ASN A 53 -9.91 -8.69 4.39
N LEU A 54 -9.00 -7.81 3.99
CA LEU A 54 -7.71 -8.14 3.42
C LEU A 54 -6.74 -6.98 3.69
N THR A 55 -5.46 -7.28 3.93
CA THR A 55 -4.38 -6.29 3.92
C THR A 55 -3.41 -6.63 2.80
N VAL A 56 -3.10 -5.68 1.93
CA VAL A 56 -2.05 -5.80 0.91
C VAL A 56 -1.21 -4.54 1.00
N THR A 57 0.07 -4.67 1.35
CA THR A 57 0.87 -3.49 1.67
C THR A 57 2.36 -3.67 1.37
N ASP A 58 3.04 -2.55 1.19
CA ASP A 58 4.44 -2.43 0.79
C ASP A 58 5.17 -1.42 1.69
N PRO A 59 5.52 -1.81 2.95
CA PRO A 59 6.22 -0.93 3.88
C PRO A 59 7.61 -0.51 3.36
N PRO A 60 8.21 0.56 3.87
CA PRO A 60 9.61 0.91 3.59
C PRO A 60 10.56 -0.27 3.84
N TYR A 61 11.61 -0.40 3.03
CA TYR A 61 12.50 -1.56 3.01
C TYR A 61 13.79 -1.36 3.79
N ASN A 62 13.99 -0.16 4.35
CA ASN A 62 15.20 0.23 5.06
C ASN A 62 16.48 0.18 4.21
N VAL A 63 16.36 0.39 2.89
CA VAL A 63 17.48 0.27 1.93
C VAL A 63 18.14 1.61 1.60
N ASN A 64 17.73 2.67 2.30
CA ASN A 64 18.16 4.06 2.11
C ASN A 64 18.01 4.51 0.65
N TYR A 65 16.82 4.29 0.11
CA TYR A 65 16.50 4.62 -1.27
C TYR A 65 16.51 6.15 -1.51
N GLU A 66 17.20 6.57 -2.57
CA GLU A 66 17.25 7.95 -3.04
C GLU A 66 17.07 7.96 -4.57
N GLY A 67 16.00 8.60 -5.04
CA GLY A 67 15.68 8.76 -6.45
C GLY A 67 15.52 10.23 -6.85
N THR A 68 15.18 10.46 -8.11
CA THR A 68 14.81 11.79 -8.68
C THR A 68 13.69 12.46 -7.90
N ALA A 69 12.72 11.67 -7.43
CA ALA A 69 11.59 12.10 -6.60
C ALA A 69 11.94 12.34 -5.11
N GLY A 70 13.19 12.12 -4.69
CA GLY A 70 13.65 12.30 -3.31
C GLY A 70 13.90 11.00 -2.54
N LYS A 71 13.88 11.09 -1.21
CA LYS A 71 14.11 9.96 -0.28
C LYS A 71 12.79 9.42 0.26
N ILE A 72 12.71 8.11 0.40
CA ILE A 72 11.56 7.47 1.09
C ILE A 72 11.70 7.75 2.60
N LYS A 73 10.62 8.25 3.22
CA LYS A 73 10.58 8.48 4.67
C LYS A 73 10.68 7.14 5.42
N ASN A 74 11.42 7.12 6.52
CA ASN A 74 11.65 5.94 7.36
C ASN A 74 12.36 4.75 6.67
N ASP A 75 13.05 5.00 5.56
CA ASP A 75 13.76 3.96 4.80
C ASP A 75 15.27 3.86 5.14
N ASN A 76 15.71 4.44 6.26
CA ASN A 76 17.09 4.32 6.76
C ASN A 76 17.16 4.51 8.28
N MET A 77 16.91 3.43 9.00
CA MET A 77 16.80 3.32 10.45
C MET A 77 17.78 2.27 10.98
N ALA A 78 18.22 2.47 12.22
CA ALA A 78 18.93 1.43 12.95
C ALA A 78 18.04 0.17 13.11
N ASN A 79 18.66 -1.02 13.19
CA ASN A 79 17.96 -2.30 13.17
C ASN A 79 16.78 -2.38 14.17
N ASP A 80 17.02 -2.07 15.45
CA ASP A 80 15.98 -2.10 16.49
C ASP A 80 14.87 -1.07 16.23
N ALA A 81 15.21 0.11 15.70
CA ALA A 81 14.23 1.13 15.38
C ALA A 81 13.34 0.68 14.21
N PHE A 82 13.93 0.06 13.19
CA PHE A 82 13.20 -0.47 12.05
C PHE A 82 12.29 -1.64 12.44
N TYR A 83 12.77 -2.56 13.29
CA TYR A 83 11.94 -3.61 13.85
C TYR A 83 10.74 -3.06 14.62
N ASN A 84 10.93 -2.06 15.49
CA ASN A 84 9.85 -1.46 16.26
C ASN A 84 8.84 -0.69 15.38
N PHE A 85 9.33 -0.05 14.32
CA PHE A 85 8.49 0.58 13.29
C PHE A 85 7.57 -0.45 12.61
N LEU A 86 8.14 -1.57 12.14
CA LEU A 86 7.37 -2.66 11.53
C LEU A 86 6.39 -3.28 12.52
N LEU A 87 6.83 -3.57 13.75
CA LEU A 87 6.00 -4.17 14.79
C LEU A 87 4.78 -3.30 15.10
N SER A 88 4.99 -2.00 15.32
CA SER A 88 3.89 -1.06 15.62
C SER A 88 2.88 -1.01 14.48
N SER A 89 3.37 -0.97 13.23
CA SER A 89 2.52 -0.93 12.05
C SER A 89 1.72 -2.22 11.87
N PHE A 90 2.36 -3.38 12.02
CA PHE A 90 1.70 -4.68 11.93
C PHE A 90 0.69 -4.91 13.05
N GLN A 91 0.95 -4.41 14.26
CA GLN A 91 -0.04 -4.46 15.36
C GLN A 91 -1.26 -3.59 15.05
N GLY A 92 -1.06 -2.40 14.46
CA GLY A 92 -2.16 -1.55 13.98
C GLY A 92 -3.01 -2.26 12.91
N MET A 93 -2.38 -2.90 11.93
CA MET A 93 -3.07 -3.71 10.93
C MET A 93 -3.85 -4.87 11.56
N GLU A 94 -3.22 -5.65 12.45
CA GLU A 94 -3.86 -6.79 13.11
C GLU A 94 -5.14 -6.36 13.83
N ALA A 95 -5.07 -5.25 14.57
CA ALA A 95 -6.17 -4.74 15.39
C ALA A 95 -7.43 -4.42 14.58
N VAL A 96 -7.29 -3.91 13.35
CA VAL A 96 -8.43 -3.52 12.50
C VAL A 96 -8.77 -4.54 11.42
N MET A 97 -8.09 -5.68 11.38
CA MET A 97 -8.42 -6.78 10.46
C MET A 97 -9.54 -7.66 11.02
N ALA A 98 -10.46 -8.05 10.12
CA ALA A 98 -11.47 -9.06 10.40
C ALA A 98 -10.81 -10.40 10.78
N LYS A 99 -11.54 -11.23 11.53
CA LYS A 99 -11.00 -12.50 12.07
C LYS A 99 -10.56 -13.48 10.98
N ASP A 100 -11.18 -13.42 9.81
CA ASP A 100 -10.93 -14.27 8.65
C ASP A 100 -10.09 -13.58 7.56
N ALA A 101 -9.53 -12.41 7.86
CA ALA A 101 -8.75 -11.63 6.92
C ALA A 101 -7.34 -12.18 6.72
N SER A 102 -6.86 -12.02 5.49
CA SER A 102 -5.49 -12.37 5.09
C SER A 102 -4.62 -11.13 5.02
N ILE A 103 -3.31 -11.33 5.01
CA ILE A 103 -2.34 -10.24 4.84
C ILE A 103 -1.24 -10.64 3.86
N TYR A 104 -0.87 -9.69 3.01
CA TYR A 104 0.25 -9.74 2.09
C TYR A 104 1.19 -8.56 2.36
N VAL A 105 2.47 -8.83 2.61
CA VAL A 105 3.48 -7.81 2.91
C VAL A 105 4.67 -7.95 1.96
N PHE A 106 4.79 -7.03 1.02
CA PHE A 106 5.98 -6.91 0.19
C PHE A 106 7.15 -6.42 1.06
N HIS A 107 8.36 -6.91 0.82
CA HIS A 107 9.54 -6.52 1.59
C HIS A 107 10.85 -6.70 0.82
N ALA A 108 11.94 -6.11 1.30
CA ALA A 108 13.30 -6.46 0.88
C ALA A 108 13.79 -7.71 1.61
N ASP A 109 14.40 -8.63 0.87
CA ASP A 109 14.96 -9.87 1.44
C ASP A 109 16.10 -9.59 2.44
N THR A 110 16.85 -8.50 2.26
CA THR A 110 17.91 -8.05 3.18
C THR A 110 17.40 -7.75 4.58
N GLU A 111 16.14 -7.33 4.72
CA GLU A 111 15.48 -7.08 5.99
C GLU A 111 14.49 -8.19 6.36
N GLY A 112 14.54 -9.33 5.66
CA GLY A 112 13.60 -10.44 5.83
C GLY A 112 13.48 -10.94 7.27
N LEU A 113 14.56 -10.87 8.07
CA LEU A 113 14.51 -11.20 9.49
C LEU A 113 13.59 -10.24 10.27
N ASN A 114 13.75 -8.93 10.08
CA ASN A 114 12.97 -7.91 10.78
C ASN A 114 11.49 -7.99 10.41
N PHE A 115 11.19 -8.14 9.12
CA PHE A 115 9.82 -8.33 8.64
C PHE A 115 9.17 -9.58 9.23
N ARG A 116 9.83 -10.75 9.16
CA ARG A 116 9.25 -12.00 9.67
C ARG A 116 9.06 -11.98 11.19
N LYS A 117 10.04 -11.42 11.91
CA LYS A 117 9.97 -11.30 13.37
C LYS A 117 8.81 -10.38 13.79
N ALA A 118 8.75 -9.17 13.24
CA ALA A 118 7.69 -8.22 13.54
C ALA A 118 6.31 -8.78 13.15
N PHE A 119 6.21 -9.48 12.01
CA PHE A 119 4.96 -10.09 11.54
C PHE A 119 4.44 -11.14 12.53
N SER A 120 5.32 -12.04 13.00
CA SER A 120 4.98 -13.05 14.00
C SER A 120 4.59 -12.42 15.33
N ASP A 121 5.39 -11.47 15.82
CA ASP A 121 5.21 -10.84 17.13
C ASP A 121 3.99 -9.90 17.18
N ALA A 122 3.56 -9.38 16.02
CA ALA A 122 2.31 -8.62 15.89
C ALA A 122 1.05 -9.51 15.97
N GLY A 123 1.19 -10.84 15.97
CA GLY A 123 0.07 -11.77 16.12
C GLY A 123 -0.41 -12.42 14.82
N PHE A 124 0.39 -12.37 13.76
CA PHE A 124 0.10 -13.08 12.52
C PHE A 124 0.72 -14.48 12.47
N TYR A 125 -0.01 -15.41 11.87
CA TYR A 125 0.50 -16.69 11.41
C TYR A 125 1.12 -16.51 10.02
N LEU A 126 2.42 -16.79 9.90
CA LEU A 126 3.12 -16.78 8.62
C LEU A 126 2.90 -18.11 7.89
N SER A 127 2.06 -18.10 6.87
CA SER A 127 1.78 -19.29 6.06
C SER A 127 2.90 -19.59 5.05
N GLY A 128 3.54 -18.55 4.52
CA GLY A 128 4.56 -18.72 3.51
C GLY A 128 5.05 -17.40 2.94
N THR A 129 5.85 -17.51 1.88
CA THR A 129 6.40 -16.37 1.16
C THR A 129 6.20 -16.61 -0.33
N CYS A 130 5.49 -15.69 -0.97
CA CYS A 130 5.41 -15.59 -2.43
C CYS A 130 6.57 -14.74 -2.94
N ILE A 131 6.88 -14.85 -4.22
CA ILE A 131 8.00 -14.19 -4.88
C ILE A 131 7.46 -13.54 -6.13
N TRP A 132 7.49 -12.20 -6.18
CA TRP A 132 7.34 -11.49 -7.42
C TRP A 132 8.64 -11.60 -8.22
N LYS A 133 8.61 -12.37 -9.31
CA LYS A 133 9.71 -12.48 -10.27
C LYS A 133 9.58 -11.39 -11.32
N LYS A 134 10.62 -10.56 -11.43
CA LYS A 134 10.72 -9.46 -12.40
C LYS A 134 11.25 -9.96 -13.73
N GLN A 135 10.85 -9.32 -14.82
CA GLN A 135 11.33 -9.63 -16.17
C GLN A 135 12.83 -9.33 -16.37
N SER A 136 13.38 -8.39 -15.60
CA SER A 136 14.78 -7.96 -15.67
C SER A 136 15.37 -7.78 -14.28
N LEU A 137 16.70 -7.94 -14.18
CA LEU A 137 17.44 -7.66 -12.96
C LEU A 137 17.44 -6.16 -12.64
N VAL A 138 17.58 -5.85 -11.35
CA VAL A 138 17.85 -4.53 -10.79
C VAL A 138 19.30 -4.55 -10.32
N LEU A 139 20.10 -3.63 -10.85
CA LEU A 139 21.50 -3.51 -10.49
C LEU A 139 21.64 -2.97 -9.06
N GLY A 140 22.48 -3.64 -8.28
CA GLY A 140 22.87 -3.26 -6.93
C GLY A 140 24.37 -3.48 -6.71
N ARG A 141 24.82 -3.23 -5.48
CA ARG A 141 26.24 -3.37 -5.10
C ARG A 141 26.67 -4.81 -4.81
N SER A 142 25.70 -5.73 -4.71
CA SER A 142 25.92 -7.15 -4.46
C SER A 142 26.46 -7.86 -5.72
N PRO A 143 27.26 -8.93 -5.59
CA PRO A 143 27.60 -9.80 -6.72
C PRO A 143 26.36 -10.40 -7.40
N TYR A 144 25.30 -10.67 -6.63
CA TYR A 144 24.00 -11.11 -7.15
C TYR A 144 23.05 -9.93 -7.34
N GLN A 145 22.50 -9.79 -8.54
CA GLN A 145 21.56 -8.73 -8.88
C GLN A 145 20.13 -9.16 -8.56
N TRP A 146 19.32 -8.24 -8.04
CA TRP A 146 17.95 -8.55 -7.62
C TRP A 146 17.05 -8.75 -8.84
N GLN A 147 16.42 -9.90 -8.98
CA GLN A 147 15.38 -10.14 -10.00
C GLN A 147 14.03 -10.51 -9.39
N HIS A 148 13.89 -10.32 -8.08
CA HIS A 148 12.65 -10.62 -7.39
C HIS A 148 12.40 -9.70 -6.19
N GLU A 149 11.18 -9.73 -5.68
CA GLU A 149 10.77 -9.19 -4.39
C GLU A 149 9.93 -10.24 -3.65
N PRO A 150 10.27 -10.56 -2.40
CA PRO A 150 9.47 -11.46 -1.58
C PRO A 150 8.21 -10.77 -1.02
N VAL A 151 7.16 -11.57 -0.83
CA VAL A 151 5.86 -11.17 -0.30
C VAL A 151 5.48 -12.15 0.81
N LEU A 152 5.46 -11.70 2.06
CA LEU A 152 4.94 -12.53 3.15
C LEU A 152 3.44 -12.74 2.94
N PHE A 153 2.96 -13.96 3.17
CA PHE A 153 1.55 -14.30 3.15
C PHE A 153 1.15 -14.98 4.44
N GLY A 154 0.05 -14.54 5.04
CA GLY A 154 -0.46 -15.07 6.29
C GLY A 154 -1.84 -14.55 6.66
N TRP A 155 -2.22 -14.78 7.91
CA TRP A 155 -3.48 -14.34 8.50
C TRP A 155 -3.32 -14.24 10.02
N LYS A 156 -4.34 -13.76 10.75
CA LYS A 156 -4.29 -13.62 12.21
C LYS A 156 -4.09 -14.98 12.89
N ASN A 157 -3.25 -15.10 13.92
CA ASN A 157 -2.96 -16.38 14.60
C ASN A 157 -4.22 -17.09 15.14
N LYS A 158 -5.19 -16.33 15.66
CA LYS A 158 -6.48 -16.84 16.16
C LYS A 158 -7.60 -16.76 15.12
N GLY A 159 -7.23 -16.47 13.88
CA GLY A 159 -8.11 -16.26 12.75
C GLY A 159 -8.23 -17.48 11.85
N LYS A 160 -8.83 -17.25 10.69
CA LYS A 160 -8.84 -18.19 9.56
C LYS A 160 -8.44 -17.44 8.30
N HIS A 161 -8.13 -18.18 7.25
CA HIS A 161 -7.94 -17.65 5.91
C HIS A 161 -9.05 -18.17 5.00
N ASN A 162 -9.74 -17.26 4.31
CA ASN A 162 -10.67 -17.60 3.25
C ASN A 162 -9.99 -17.38 1.89
N TRP A 163 -9.98 -18.42 1.07
CA TRP A 163 -9.41 -18.43 -0.27
C TRP A 163 -10.51 -18.41 -1.31
N TYR A 164 -10.44 -17.47 -2.26
CA TYR A 164 -11.45 -17.25 -3.28
C TYR A 164 -10.94 -17.53 -4.71
N SER A 165 -9.76 -18.13 -4.83
CA SER A 165 -9.16 -18.54 -6.11
C SER A 165 -9.19 -20.06 -6.31
N ASP A 166 -8.65 -20.51 -7.42
CA ASP A 166 -8.49 -21.94 -7.70
C ASP A 166 -7.27 -22.54 -6.99
N ARG A 167 -7.03 -23.85 -7.20
CA ARG A 167 -5.89 -24.60 -6.64
C ARG A 167 -4.63 -24.57 -7.52
N LYS A 168 -4.57 -23.69 -8.52
CA LYS A 168 -3.45 -23.57 -9.48
C LYS A 168 -2.53 -22.39 -9.18
N GLN A 169 -2.92 -21.50 -8.27
CA GLN A 169 -2.08 -20.38 -7.88
C GLN A 169 -0.79 -20.89 -7.21
N THR A 170 0.34 -20.27 -7.51
CA THR A 170 1.65 -20.69 -7.01
C THR A 170 2.34 -19.55 -6.27
N THR A 171 3.47 -19.87 -5.63
CA THR A 171 4.28 -18.87 -4.91
C THR A 171 5.14 -18.02 -5.82
N ILE A 172 5.23 -18.28 -7.12
CA ILE A 172 5.98 -17.45 -8.07
C ILE A 172 5.01 -16.63 -8.92
N TRP A 173 5.14 -15.31 -8.84
CA TRP A 173 4.27 -14.37 -9.52
C TRP A 173 5.07 -13.64 -10.59
N GLU A 174 4.66 -13.77 -11.85
CA GLU A 174 5.34 -13.16 -12.98
C GLU A 174 4.50 -11.99 -13.51
N PHE A 175 4.83 -10.78 -13.03
CA PHE A 175 4.22 -9.53 -13.48
C PHE A 175 5.32 -8.60 -13.99
N GLU A 176 5.18 -8.07 -15.19
CA GLU A 176 6.15 -7.13 -15.75
C GLU A 176 6.06 -5.79 -15.00
N LYS A 177 7.21 -5.15 -14.75
CA LYS A 177 7.21 -3.73 -14.40
C LYS A 177 6.64 -2.92 -15.58
N PRO A 178 5.88 -1.83 -15.34
CA PRO A 178 5.44 -0.94 -16.40
C PRO A 178 6.61 -0.50 -17.29
N LYS A 179 6.47 -0.63 -18.61
CA LYS A 179 7.55 -0.39 -19.59
C LYS A 179 7.87 1.10 -19.79
N LYS A 180 7.02 2.01 -19.33
CA LYS A 180 7.17 3.45 -19.48
C LYS A 180 7.30 4.13 -18.12
N ASN A 181 8.55 4.27 -17.69
CA ASN A 181 9.18 5.55 -17.37
C ASN A 181 10.58 5.21 -16.85
N LYS A 182 11.62 5.67 -17.55
CA LYS A 182 13.01 5.39 -17.13
C LYS A 182 13.33 6.01 -15.76
N ASP A 183 12.49 6.93 -15.30
CA ASP A 183 12.69 7.75 -14.12
C ASP A 183 11.74 7.39 -12.95
N HIS A 184 10.82 6.41 -13.08
CA HIS A 184 9.84 6.07 -12.03
C HIS A 184 10.11 4.70 -11.37
N PRO A 185 11.04 4.61 -10.40
CA PRO A 185 11.63 3.37 -9.92
C PRO A 185 10.80 2.55 -8.91
N THR A 186 9.76 3.12 -8.28
CA THR A 186 9.18 2.54 -7.05
C THR A 186 7.70 2.18 -7.08
N MET A 187 6.95 2.51 -8.15
CA MET A 187 5.53 2.13 -8.24
C MET A 187 5.35 0.64 -8.53
N LYS A 188 4.59 -0.06 -7.69
CA LYS A 188 4.19 -1.46 -7.94
C LYS A 188 3.16 -1.50 -9.09
N PRO A 189 3.28 -2.46 -10.04
CA PRO A 189 2.27 -2.66 -11.08
C PRO A 189 0.87 -2.90 -10.48
N VAL A 190 -0.16 -2.29 -11.05
CA VAL A 190 -1.55 -2.47 -10.58
C VAL A 190 -1.97 -3.92 -10.69
N ALA A 191 -1.61 -4.61 -11.78
CA ALA A 191 -1.90 -6.02 -11.98
C ALA A 191 -1.27 -6.94 -10.91
N LEU A 192 -0.07 -6.62 -10.45
CA LEU A 192 0.61 -7.36 -9.38
C LEU A 192 -0.16 -7.24 -8.07
N VAL A 193 -0.63 -6.05 -7.72
CA VAL A 193 -1.36 -5.79 -6.47
C VAL A 193 -2.79 -6.34 -6.53
N ALA A 194 -3.44 -6.26 -7.70
CA ALA A 194 -4.78 -6.81 -7.93
C ALA A 194 -4.83 -8.34 -7.78
N TYR A 195 -3.71 -9.03 -8.04
CA TYR A 195 -3.65 -10.48 -7.99
C TYR A 195 -3.98 -11.08 -6.60
N PRO A 196 -3.28 -10.71 -5.48
CA PRO A 196 -3.67 -11.16 -4.15
C PRO A 196 -5.05 -10.62 -3.71
N ILE A 197 -5.46 -9.44 -4.19
CA ILE A 197 -6.81 -8.90 -3.91
C ILE A 197 -7.89 -9.82 -4.45
N LEU A 198 -7.78 -10.25 -5.70
CA LEU A 198 -8.76 -11.15 -6.32
C LEU A 198 -8.73 -12.56 -5.71
N ASN A 199 -7.56 -13.02 -5.27
CA ASN A 199 -7.43 -14.36 -4.68
C ASN A 199 -8.00 -14.46 -3.25
N SER A 200 -7.98 -13.36 -2.49
CA SER A 200 -8.22 -13.37 -1.04
C SER A 200 -9.31 -12.40 -0.58
N SER A 201 -10.11 -11.87 -1.51
CA SER A 201 -11.27 -11.03 -1.18
C SER A 201 -12.42 -11.17 -2.19
N LEU A 202 -13.63 -10.84 -1.75
CA LEU A 202 -14.81 -10.71 -2.59
C LEU A 202 -15.05 -9.24 -2.98
N THR A 203 -15.90 -9.00 -3.97
CA THR A 203 -16.42 -7.65 -4.28
C THR A 203 -16.98 -6.97 -3.02
N ASN A 204 -16.81 -5.65 -2.92
CA ASN A 204 -17.13 -4.80 -1.77
C ASN A 204 -16.34 -5.08 -0.48
N SER A 205 -15.35 -5.98 -0.52
CA SER A 205 -14.42 -6.16 0.61
C SER A 205 -13.60 -4.89 0.84
N ILE A 206 -13.29 -4.61 2.11
CA ILE A 206 -12.34 -3.57 2.48
C ILE A 206 -10.92 -4.14 2.42
N VAL A 207 -10.07 -3.53 1.60
CA VAL A 207 -8.65 -3.80 1.49
C VAL A 207 -7.90 -2.67 2.20
N LEU A 208 -7.06 -3.03 3.16
CA LEU A 208 -6.23 -2.10 3.92
C LEU A 208 -4.82 -2.05 3.31
N ASP A 209 -4.31 -0.83 3.12
CA ASP A 209 -2.92 -0.56 2.76
C ASP A 209 -2.38 0.65 3.53
N PRO A 210 -1.70 0.45 4.67
CA PRO A 210 -1.19 1.56 5.46
C PRO A 210 0.14 2.11 4.94
N PHE A 211 0.57 1.75 3.72
CA PHE A 211 1.73 2.34 3.08
C PHE A 211 1.39 2.66 1.62
N GLY A 212 0.50 3.64 1.44
CA GLY A 212 -0.18 3.90 0.17
C GLY A 212 0.77 4.25 -0.99
N GLY A 213 1.88 4.93 -0.72
CA GLY A 213 2.87 5.32 -1.71
C GLY A 213 2.22 6.07 -2.87
N SER A 214 2.33 5.51 -4.08
CA SER A 214 1.72 6.09 -5.29
C SER A 214 0.26 5.64 -5.54
N GLY A 215 -0.33 4.85 -4.65
CA GLY A 215 -1.76 4.49 -4.69
C GLY A 215 -2.11 3.27 -5.51
N SER A 216 -1.15 2.41 -5.88
CA SER A 216 -1.43 1.23 -6.72
C SER A 216 -2.49 0.30 -6.11
N THR A 217 -2.52 0.14 -4.78
CA THR A 217 -3.56 -0.65 -4.10
C THR A 217 -4.94 -0.02 -4.25
N LEU A 218 -5.04 1.31 -4.19
CA LEU A 218 -6.30 2.02 -4.40
C LEU A 218 -6.82 1.84 -5.83
N ILE A 219 -5.96 2.02 -6.83
CA ILE A 219 -6.33 1.82 -8.23
C ILE A 219 -6.72 0.36 -8.50
N ALA A 220 -5.98 -0.61 -7.94
CA ALA A 220 -6.33 -2.02 -8.04
C ALA A 220 -7.70 -2.33 -7.42
N CYS A 221 -8.00 -1.75 -6.25
CA CYS A 221 -9.31 -1.89 -5.61
C CYS A 221 -10.43 -1.29 -6.46
N GLU A 222 -10.21 -0.11 -7.02
CA GLU A 222 -11.22 0.56 -7.84
C GLU A 222 -11.55 -0.27 -9.09
N GLN A 223 -10.53 -0.73 -9.82
CA GLN A 223 -10.71 -1.58 -11.00
C GLN A 223 -11.29 -2.98 -10.71
N THR A 224 -11.34 -3.38 -9.44
CA THR A 224 -11.83 -4.70 -9.01
C THR A 224 -13.07 -4.64 -8.14
N ASP A 225 -13.73 -3.50 -7.99
CA ASP A 225 -14.91 -3.39 -7.12
C ASP A 225 -14.64 -3.72 -5.63
N ARG A 226 -13.48 -3.33 -5.12
CA ARG A 226 -13.13 -3.39 -3.69
C ARG A 226 -13.00 -1.98 -3.12
N ILE A 227 -13.05 -1.88 -1.80
CA ILE A 227 -12.90 -0.61 -1.08
C ILE A 227 -11.49 -0.56 -0.50
N CYS A 228 -10.64 0.28 -1.05
CA CYS A 228 -9.36 0.63 -0.43
C CYS A 228 -9.53 1.62 0.73
N ASN A 229 -8.97 1.26 1.88
CA ASN A 229 -8.65 2.16 2.99
C ASN A 229 -7.13 2.22 3.11
N THR A 230 -6.54 3.40 2.95
CA THR A 230 -5.08 3.54 2.91
C THR A 230 -4.55 4.69 3.77
N ILE A 231 -3.32 4.54 4.25
CA ILE A 231 -2.57 5.58 4.99
C ILE A 231 -1.33 5.91 4.17
N GLU A 232 -1.03 7.21 4.03
CA GLU A 232 0.22 7.69 3.45
C GLU A 232 0.78 8.81 4.35
N LEU A 233 2.08 8.73 4.68
CA LEU A 233 2.71 9.67 5.60
C LEU A 233 3.14 10.97 4.91
N ASP A 234 3.50 10.88 3.63
CA ASP A 234 3.96 12.02 2.86
C ASP A 234 2.78 12.77 2.24
N GLU A 235 2.72 14.06 2.54
CA GLU A 235 1.65 14.95 2.07
C GLU A 235 1.58 15.01 0.54
N LYS A 236 2.72 15.00 -0.16
CA LYS A 236 2.73 15.02 -1.63
C LYS A 236 2.30 13.69 -2.23
N TYR A 237 2.72 12.57 -1.63
CA TYR A 237 2.23 11.26 -2.07
C TYR A 237 0.73 11.07 -1.77
N THR A 238 0.22 11.67 -0.70
CA THR A 238 -1.22 11.73 -0.45
C THR A 238 -1.93 12.43 -1.63
N ASP A 239 -1.43 13.59 -2.08
CA ASP A 239 -1.99 14.30 -3.24
C ASP A 239 -1.87 13.51 -4.55
N VAL A 240 -0.77 12.77 -4.74
CA VAL A 240 -0.58 11.84 -5.87
C VAL A 240 -1.72 10.81 -5.88
N ILE A 241 -2.04 10.18 -4.75
CA ILE A 241 -3.10 9.18 -4.67
C ILE A 241 -4.47 9.80 -5.02
N VAL A 242 -4.77 10.99 -4.47
CA VAL A 242 -6.03 11.71 -4.74
C VAL A 242 -6.17 12.01 -6.23
N LYS A 243 -5.14 12.58 -6.86
CA LYS A 243 -5.18 12.99 -8.27
C LYS A 243 -5.18 11.80 -9.21
N ARG A 244 -4.41 10.75 -8.91
CA ARG A 244 -4.41 9.50 -9.67
C ARG A 244 -5.78 8.82 -9.64
N TYR A 245 -6.47 8.85 -8.49
CA TYR A 245 -7.85 8.39 -8.40
C TYR A 245 -8.80 9.22 -9.27
N ILE A 246 -8.74 10.55 -9.20
CA ILE A 246 -9.57 11.45 -10.02
C ILE A 246 -9.39 11.16 -11.51
N GLU A 247 -8.15 10.95 -11.96
CA GLU A 247 -7.86 10.60 -13.35
C GLU A 247 -8.42 9.22 -13.73
N GLN A 248 -8.28 8.24 -12.84
CA GLN A 248 -8.82 6.88 -13.03
C GLN A 248 -10.35 6.86 -13.20
N VAL A 249 -11.08 7.70 -12.47
CA VAL A 249 -12.56 7.75 -12.52
C VAL A 249 -13.09 8.86 -13.44
N GLY A 250 -12.24 9.78 -13.88
CA GLY A 250 -12.57 10.86 -14.81
C GLY A 250 -13.36 12.03 -14.21
N SER A 251 -13.52 12.10 -12.88
CA SER A 251 -14.23 13.17 -12.19
C SER A 251 -13.76 13.34 -10.74
N SER A 252 -13.98 14.52 -10.17
CA SER A 252 -13.76 14.85 -8.76
C SER A 252 -15.06 15.07 -7.97
N ASP A 253 -16.23 14.81 -8.56
CA ASP A 253 -17.54 15.12 -7.95
C ASP A 253 -17.76 14.41 -6.60
N ASP A 254 -17.21 13.20 -6.46
CA ASP A 254 -17.28 12.39 -5.24
C ASP A 254 -15.97 12.40 -4.43
N VAL A 255 -15.18 13.48 -4.57
CA VAL A 255 -13.91 13.65 -3.83
C VAL A 255 -14.05 14.75 -2.79
N TYR A 256 -13.80 14.38 -1.53
CA TYR A 256 -13.93 15.30 -0.40
C TYR A 256 -12.74 15.19 0.54
N LEU A 257 -12.32 16.33 1.08
CA LEU A 257 -11.38 16.42 2.19
C LEU A 257 -12.14 16.64 3.50
N LEU A 258 -11.84 15.81 4.50
CA LEU A 258 -12.22 16.03 5.89
C LEU A 258 -11.02 16.63 6.64
N ARG A 259 -11.16 17.89 7.06
CA ARG A 259 -10.12 18.63 7.81
C ARG A 259 -10.79 19.44 8.92
N ASN A 260 -10.34 19.25 10.16
CA ASN A 260 -10.85 19.98 11.33
C ASN A 260 -12.38 19.95 11.47
N GLY A 261 -13.00 18.78 11.22
CA GLY A 261 -14.45 18.58 11.31
C GLY A 261 -15.27 19.18 10.15
N LYS A 262 -14.62 19.77 9.14
CA LYS A 262 -15.28 20.26 7.91
C LYS A 262 -15.11 19.26 6.79
N LYS A 263 -16.17 19.08 6.00
CA LYS A 263 -16.15 18.35 4.72
C LYS A 263 -16.10 19.36 3.58
N LEU A 264 -15.02 19.33 2.80
CA LEU A 264 -14.73 20.25 1.71
C LEU A 264 -14.72 19.45 0.39
N ALA A 265 -15.44 19.91 -0.63
CA ALA A 265 -15.35 19.30 -1.96
C ALA A 265 -14.00 19.63 -2.61
N TYR A 266 -13.41 18.69 -3.36
CA TYR A 266 -12.11 18.90 -4.01
C TYR A 266 -12.06 20.18 -4.87
N THR A 267 -13.14 20.45 -5.62
CA THR A 267 -13.29 21.62 -6.50
C THR A 267 -13.28 22.96 -5.77
N ASP A 268 -13.54 22.97 -4.46
CA ASP A 268 -13.53 24.19 -3.65
C ASP A 268 -12.16 24.43 -3.01
N ILE A 269 -11.31 23.40 -2.96
CA ILE A 269 -9.95 23.48 -2.39
C ILE A 269 -8.94 23.78 -3.50
N SER A 270 -9.14 23.25 -4.70
CA SER A 270 -8.19 23.35 -5.82
C SER A 270 -8.23 24.69 -6.57
N LYS A 271 -9.03 25.66 -6.10
CA LYS A 271 -9.18 26.99 -6.72
C LYS A 271 -8.29 28.07 -6.09
N ASP A 272 -7.68 27.77 -4.95
CA ASP A 272 -6.68 28.59 -4.26
C ASP A 272 -5.26 28.14 -4.61
#